data_AF-A0A7C1EGG1-F1
#
_entry.id   AF-A0A7C1EGG1-F1
#
_cell.length_a   1.000
_cell.length_b   1.000
_cell.length_c   1.000
_cell.angle_alpha   90.00
_cell.angle_beta   90.00
_cell.angle_gamma   90.00
#
_symmetry.space_group_name_H-M   'P 1'
#
loop_
_entity.id
_entity.type
_entity.pdbx_description
1 polymer ?
#
loop_
_entity_poly.entity_id
_entity_poly.type
_entity_poly.pdbx_seq_one_letter_code
_entity_poly.pdbx_strand_id
1 'polypeptide(L)'
;MLAEVKKLPDEPIVLVTLPKGYDLKANLSQSIPGYLRLLETFDTPVFWIVDASAVDMKVDELMIGATLVARGEHPLYHHPKIRQVIYVTSSELMKAAAAGMQDEVFGQVNIKLFDNVQDALSYARSSR
;
A
#
# COMPACT_ATOMS: atom_id res chain seq x y z
N MET A 1 -16.36 3.42 -4.55
CA MET A 1 -15.43 4.07 -5.51
C MET A 1 -14.16 3.27 -5.56
N LEU A 2 -13.53 3.12 -6.73
CA LEU A 2 -12.28 2.37 -6.86
C LEU A 2 -11.07 3.25 -6.50
N ALA A 3 -9.95 2.60 -6.16
CA ALA A 3 -8.69 3.29 -5.96
C ALA A 3 -8.15 3.79 -7.31
N GLU A 4 -7.57 4.98 -7.32
CA GLU A 4 -6.78 5.46 -8.46
C GLU A 4 -5.38 4.86 -8.37
N VAL A 5 -4.82 4.39 -9.48
CA VAL A 5 -3.45 3.88 -9.53
C VAL A 5 -2.68 4.60 -10.62
N LYS A 6 -1.60 5.26 -10.22
CA LYS A 6 -0.75 6.05 -11.11
C LYS A 6 0.69 5.55 -11.04
N LYS A 7 1.22 5.15 -12.20
CA LYS A 7 2.67 5.06 -12.38
C LYS A 7 3.21 6.47 -12.57
N LEU A 8 4.22 6.85 -11.80
CA LEU A 8 4.89 8.13 -12.05
C LEU A 8 5.82 7.97 -13.27
N PRO A 9 5.72 8.83 -14.30
CA PRO A 9 6.59 8.76 -15.47
C PRO A 9 8.06 8.83 -15.06
N ASP A 10 8.90 7.96 -15.64
CA ASP A 10 10.35 7.93 -15.42
C ASP A 10 10.80 7.73 -13.96
N GLU A 11 9.90 7.22 -13.12
CA GLU A 11 10.13 7.02 -11.69
C GLU A 11 9.71 5.59 -11.28
N PRO A 12 10.51 4.84 -10.49
CA PRO A 12 10.12 3.53 -9.96
C PRO A 12 9.14 3.70 -8.78
N ILE A 13 8.04 4.41 -9.00
CA ILE A 13 7.06 4.77 -7.99
C ILE A 13 5.66 4.51 -8.54
N VAL A 14 4.86 3.78 -7.76
CA VAL A 14 3.43 3.64 -7.96
C VAL A 14 2.71 4.36 -6.83
N LEU A 15 1.82 5.28 -7.18
CA LEU A 15 0.92 5.96 -6.24
C LEU A 15 -0.48 5.37 -6.36
N VAL A 16 -0.99 4.84 -5.27
CA VAL A 16 -2.35 4.33 -5.12
C VAL A 16 -3.12 5.28 -4.22
N THR A 17 -4.16 5.93 -4.73
CA THR A 17 -4.98 6.86 -3.96
C THR A 17 -6.32 6.21 -3.62
N LEU A 18 -6.58 6.06 -2.31
CA LEU A 18 -7.83 5.53 -1.81
C LEU A 18 -8.83 6.69 -1.59
N PRO A 19 -9.95 6.74 -2.33
CA PRO A 19 -10.92 7.81 -2.16
C PRO A 19 -11.67 7.71 -0.82
N LYS A 20 -12.27 8.81 -0.37
CA LYS A 20 -13.20 8.79 0.76
C LYS A 20 -14.32 7.78 0.52
N GLY A 21 -14.62 6.94 1.52
CA GLY A 21 -15.63 5.87 1.39
C GLY A 21 -15.19 4.69 0.50
N TYR A 22 -13.88 4.51 0.32
CA TYR A 22 -13.33 3.30 -0.26
C TYR A 22 -13.66 2.08 0.61
N ASP A 23 -14.43 1.14 0.09
CA ASP A 23 -14.71 -0.13 0.75
C ASP A 23 -13.54 -1.09 0.50
N LEU A 24 -12.69 -1.24 1.50
CA LEU A 24 -11.47 -2.05 1.36
C LEU A 24 -11.82 -3.52 1.11
N LYS A 25 -12.81 -4.05 1.83
CA LYS A 25 -13.19 -5.47 1.73
C LYS A 25 -13.73 -5.81 0.35
N ALA A 26 -14.59 -4.95 -0.21
CA ALA A 26 -15.19 -5.17 -1.51
C ALA A 26 -14.21 -4.95 -2.67
N ASN A 27 -13.31 -3.97 -2.55
CA ASN A 27 -12.51 -3.52 -3.69
C ASN A 27 -11.10 -4.12 -3.73
N LEU A 28 -10.49 -4.41 -2.58
CA LEU A 28 -9.06 -4.79 -2.54
C LEU A 28 -8.82 -6.15 -3.19
N SER A 29 -9.64 -7.16 -2.87
CA SER A 29 -9.53 -8.50 -3.45
C SER A 29 -9.68 -8.49 -4.97
N GLN A 30 -10.55 -7.64 -5.49
CA GLN A 30 -10.73 -7.43 -6.93
C GLN A 30 -9.56 -6.69 -7.58
N SER A 31 -8.89 -5.82 -6.82
CA SER A 31 -7.80 -4.97 -7.31
C SER A 31 -6.44 -5.67 -7.33
N ILE A 32 -6.18 -6.59 -6.37
CA ILE A 32 -4.90 -7.29 -6.23
C ILE A 32 -4.41 -7.93 -7.55
N PRO A 33 -5.22 -8.70 -8.30
CA PRO A 33 -4.76 -9.27 -9.57
C PRO A 33 -4.31 -8.21 -10.58
N GLY A 34 -4.97 -7.05 -10.59
CA GLY A 34 -4.57 -5.91 -11.43
C GLY A 34 -3.26 -5.29 -10.97
N TYR A 35 -3.05 -5.17 -9.65
CA TYR A 35 -1.80 -4.64 -9.08
C TYR A 35 -0.61 -5.56 -9.32
N LEU A 36 -0.79 -6.87 -9.22
CA LEU A 36 0.25 -7.84 -9.53
C LEU A 36 0.64 -7.77 -11.00
N ARG A 37 -0.33 -7.75 -11.93
CA ARG A 37 -0.05 -7.54 -13.36
C ARG A 37 0.66 -6.21 -13.63
N LEU A 38 0.32 -5.16 -12.89
CA LEU A 38 0.99 -3.87 -12.99
C LEU A 38 2.47 -3.98 -12.58
N LEU A 39 2.75 -4.67 -11.47
CA LEU A 39 4.11 -4.86 -10.96
C LEU A 39 5.00 -5.63 -11.95
N GLU A 40 4.44 -6.59 -12.68
CA GLU A 40 5.17 -7.34 -13.74
C GLU A 40 5.59 -6.47 -14.93
N THR A 41 5.01 -5.28 -15.10
CA THR A 41 5.41 -4.36 -16.18
C THR A 41 6.61 -3.48 -15.83
N PHE A 42 7.16 -3.58 -14.62
CA PHE A 42 8.33 -2.81 -14.21
C PHE A 42 9.60 -3.64 -14.32
N ASP A 43 10.62 -3.06 -14.95
CA ASP A 43 11.94 -3.71 -15.06
C ASP A 43 12.66 -3.76 -13.71
N THR A 44 12.43 -2.76 -12.85
CA THR A 44 13.06 -2.63 -11.53
C THR A 44 12.03 -2.61 -10.39
N PRO A 45 12.42 -2.99 -9.16
CA PRO A 45 11.55 -2.87 -8.00
C PRO A 45 11.11 -1.42 -7.74
N VAL A 46 9.86 -1.24 -7.32
CA VAL A 46 9.22 0.07 -7.14
C VAL A 46 8.92 0.39 -5.68
N PHE A 47 8.80 1.68 -5.38
CA PHE A 47 8.12 2.16 -4.18
C PHE A 47 6.62 2.10 -4.40
N TRP A 48 5.92 1.39 -3.52
CA TRP A 48 4.46 1.28 -3.53
C TRP A 48 3.87 2.23 -2.49
N ILE A 49 3.40 3.40 -2.93
CA ILE A 49 2.85 4.44 -2.06
C ILE A 49 1.33 4.31 -2.06
N VAL A 50 0.73 4.17 -0.89
CA VAL A 50 -0.72 4.17 -0.68
C VAL A 50 -1.11 5.46 0.04
N ASP A 51 -1.81 6.34 -0.65
CA ASP A 51 -2.47 7.49 -0.04
C ASP A 51 -3.82 7.08 0.51
N ALA A 52 -3.87 6.97 1.84
CA ALA A 52 -5.07 6.66 2.62
C ALA A 52 -5.51 7.85 3.47
N SER A 53 -5.04 9.07 3.19
CA SER A 53 -5.32 10.27 3.97
C SER A 53 -6.81 10.66 3.99
N ALA A 54 -7.55 10.27 2.96
CA ALA A 54 -8.99 10.55 2.82
C ALA A 54 -9.89 9.42 3.34
N VAL A 55 -9.33 8.29 3.77
CA VAL A 55 -10.10 7.10 4.15
C VAL A 55 -10.36 7.09 5.64
N ASP A 56 -11.61 6.78 5.99
CA ASP A 56 -12.00 6.42 7.36
C ASP A 56 -12.22 4.91 7.39
N MET A 57 -11.20 4.17 7.86
CA MET A 57 -11.21 2.70 7.91
C MET A 57 -11.69 2.21 9.27
N LYS A 58 -12.52 1.18 9.26
CA LYS A 58 -12.87 0.45 10.47
C LYS A 58 -11.82 -0.61 10.79
N VAL A 59 -11.77 -1.02 12.06
CA VAL A 59 -10.81 -2.01 12.56
C VAL A 59 -10.92 -3.35 11.82
N ASP A 60 -12.15 -3.82 11.58
CA ASP A 60 -12.40 -5.08 10.88
C ASP A 60 -11.94 -5.03 9.42
N GLU A 61 -12.20 -3.92 8.73
CA GLU A 61 -11.71 -3.69 7.36
C GLU A 61 -10.18 -3.69 7.31
N LEU A 62 -9.53 -3.03 8.27
CA LEU A 62 -8.08 -2.96 8.36
C LEU A 62 -7.44 -4.33 8.60
N MET A 63 -8.02 -5.15 9.48
CA MET A 63 -7.54 -6.51 9.75
C MET A 63 -7.68 -7.42 8.52
N ILE A 64 -8.80 -7.32 7.80
CA ILE A 64 -9.01 -8.05 6.54
C ILE A 64 -7.99 -7.59 5.50
N GLY A 65 -7.81 -6.28 5.34
CA GLY A 65 -6.86 -5.70 4.40
C GLY A 65 -5.43 -6.12 4.66
N ALA A 66 -4.96 -5.99 5.89
CA ALA A 66 -3.67 -6.44 6.36
C ALA A 66 -3.40 -7.90 5.99
N THR A 67 -4.37 -8.78 6.28
CA THR A 67 -4.28 -10.20 5.96
C THR A 67 -4.19 -10.44 4.45
N LEU A 68 -5.02 -9.76 3.64
CA LEU A 68 -5.03 -9.94 2.19
C LEU A 68 -3.70 -9.53 1.55
N VAL A 69 -3.15 -8.37 1.93
CA VAL A 69 -1.91 -7.86 1.31
C VAL A 69 -0.65 -8.56 1.80
N ALA A 70 -0.64 -9.08 3.03
CA ALA A 70 0.53 -9.77 3.60
C ALA A 70 0.50 -11.28 3.41
N ARG A 71 -0.66 -11.92 3.49
CA ARG A 71 -0.76 -13.40 3.61
C ARG A 71 -1.78 -14.04 2.67
N GLY A 72 -2.42 -13.26 1.79
CA GLY A 72 -3.33 -13.81 0.79
C GLY A 72 -2.64 -14.79 -0.17
N GLU A 73 -3.42 -15.46 -1.02
CA GLU A 73 -2.93 -16.40 -2.04
C GLU A 73 -1.82 -15.80 -2.92
N HIS A 74 -1.91 -14.48 -3.15
CA HIS A 74 -0.87 -13.68 -3.79
C HIS A 74 -0.58 -12.44 -2.93
N PRO A 75 0.35 -12.54 -1.97
CA PRO A 75 0.58 -11.47 -1.00
C PRO A 75 1.27 -10.30 -1.68
N LEU A 76 0.48 -9.26 -1.99
CA LEU A 76 0.95 -8.07 -2.71
C LEU A 76 2.20 -7.46 -2.08
N TYR A 77 2.27 -7.38 -0.75
CA TYR A 77 3.36 -6.69 -0.05
C TYR A 77 4.65 -7.50 0.09
N HIS A 78 4.64 -8.77 -0.33
CA HIS A 78 5.84 -9.59 -0.48
C HIS A 78 6.25 -9.76 -1.94
N HIS A 79 5.62 -9.04 -2.86
CA HIS A 79 5.95 -9.14 -4.26
C HIS A 79 7.41 -8.70 -4.51
N PRO A 80 8.22 -9.44 -5.28
CA PRO A 80 9.65 -9.13 -5.48
C PRO A 80 9.91 -7.79 -6.20
N LYS A 81 8.90 -7.28 -6.92
CA LYS A 81 8.93 -5.94 -7.53
C LYS A 81 8.52 -4.81 -6.59
N ILE A 82 8.15 -5.07 -5.35
CA ILE A 82 7.96 -4.02 -4.34
C ILE A 82 9.24 -3.91 -3.52
N ARG A 83 9.91 -2.76 -3.64
CA ARG A 83 11.08 -2.41 -2.82
C ARG A 83 10.68 -2.02 -1.40
N GLN A 84 9.62 -1.23 -1.29
CA GLN A 84 9.14 -0.66 -0.03
C GLN A 84 7.67 -0.29 -0.16
N VAL A 85 6.87 -0.67 0.84
CA VAL A 85 5.50 -0.20 1.00
C VAL A 85 5.51 1.07 1.84
N ILE A 86 4.85 2.11 1.36
CA ILE A 86 4.73 3.41 2.02
C ILE A 86 3.25 3.74 2.16
N TYR A 87 2.83 4.17 3.35
CA TYR A 87 1.48 4.65 3.61
C TYR A 87 1.49 6.13 3.97
N VAL A 88 0.54 6.86 3.40
CA VAL A 88 0.24 8.24 3.78
C VAL A 88 -1.08 8.23 4.53
N THR A 89 -1.04 8.58 5.82
CA THR A 89 -2.23 8.58 6.68
C THR A 89 -2.00 9.37 7.96
N SER A 90 -3.03 10.08 8.41
CA SER A 90 -3.10 10.69 9.74
C SER A 90 -3.85 9.82 10.75
N SER A 91 -4.39 8.67 10.33
CA SER A 91 -5.17 7.78 11.19
C SER A 91 -4.27 7.00 12.14
N GLU A 92 -4.39 7.26 13.44
CA GLU A 92 -3.67 6.53 14.49
C GLU A 92 -3.96 5.02 14.47
N LEU A 93 -5.18 4.64 14.08
CA LEU A 93 -5.55 3.22 13.89
C LEU A 93 -4.73 2.58 12.76
N MET A 94 -4.57 3.27 11.62
CA MET A 94 -3.75 2.77 10.52
C MET A 94 -2.27 2.70 10.89
N LYS A 95 -1.76 3.69 11.64
CA LYS A 95 -0.38 3.69 12.15
C LYS A 95 -0.14 2.48 13.06
N ALA A 96 -1.08 2.19 13.96
CA ALA A 96 -1.00 1.03 14.84
C ALA A 96 -1.02 -0.31 14.06
N ALA A 97 -1.90 -0.44 13.06
CA ALA A 97 -1.90 -1.64 12.22
C ALA A 97 -0.61 -1.79 11.41
N ALA A 98 -0.06 -0.70 10.86
CA ALA A 98 1.21 -0.74 10.15
C ALA A 98 2.38 -1.19 11.06
N ALA A 99 2.37 -0.81 12.34
CA ALA A 99 3.32 -1.36 13.32
C ALA A 99 3.09 -2.86 13.55
N GLY A 100 1.84 -3.29 13.68
CA GLY A 100 1.48 -4.71 13.83
C GLY A 100 1.89 -5.58 12.65
N MET A 101 1.94 -5.02 11.43
CA MET A 101 2.36 -5.73 10.21
C MET A 101 3.83 -6.17 10.23
N GLN A 102 4.65 -5.61 11.13
CA GLN A 102 6.04 -6.03 11.33
C GLN A 102 6.18 -7.34 12.12
N ASP A 103 5.09 -7.83 12.72
CA ASP A 103 5.08 -9.09 13.41
C ASP A 103 5.26 -10.28 12.45
N GLU A 104 5.79 -11.40 12.96
CA GLU A 104 5.97 -12.63 12.19
C GLU A 104 4.64 -13.17 11.63
N VAL A 105 3.53 -12.96 12.33
CA VAL A 105 2.19 -13.35 11.86
C VAL A 105 1.87 -12.73 10.49
N PHE A 106 2.29 -11.48 10.26
CA PHE A 106 2.08 -10.76 9.00
C PHE A 106 3.29 -10.78 8.07
N GLY A 107 4.30 -11.61 8.36
CA GLY A 107 5.44 -11.80 7.46
C GLY A 107 6.46 -10.67 7.54
N GLN A 108 6.44 -9.91 8.63
CA GLN A 108 7.38 -8.82 8.86
C GLN A 108 7.34 -7.76 7.75
N VAL A 109 6.13 -7.43 7.27
CA VAL A 109 5.95 -6.36 6.29
C VAL A 109 6.33 -5.03 6.93
N ASN A 110 7.44 -4.47 6.46
CA ASN A 110 7.90 -3.16 6.91
C ASN A 110 7.18 -2.05 6.14
N ILE A 111 6.21 -1.38 6.79
CA ILE A 111 5.50 -0.24 6.22
C ILE A 111 6.12 1.07 6.71
N LYS A 112 6.52 1.95 5.79
CA LYS A 112 6.95 3.30 6.11
C LYS A 112 5.74 4.23 6.14
N LEU A 113 5.62 5.08 7.15
CA LEU A 113 4.49 5.98 7.34
C LEU A 113 4.90 7.44 7.12
N PHE A 114 4.01 8.21 6.49
CA PHE A 114 4.10 9.67 6.35
C PHE A 114 2.73 10.30 6.57
N ASP A 115 2.70 11.55 7.01
CA ASP A 115 1.44 12.28 7.19
C ASP A 115 0.94 12.92 5.89
N ASN A 116 1.80 13.07 4.87
CA ASN A 116 1.43 13.63 3.56
C ASN A 116 2.18 12.97 2.39
N VAL A 117 1.59 13.10 1.19
CA VAL A 117 2.11 12.48 -0.05
C VAL A 117 3.43 13.09 -0.49
N GLN A 118 3.64 14.39 -0.26
CA GLN A 118 4.84 15.07 -0.72
C GLN A 118 6.09 14.54 -0.01
N ASP A 119 6.00 14.26 1.29
CA ASP A 119 7.11 13.70 2.06
C ASP A 119 7.38 12.24 1.67
N ALA A 120 6.33 11.44 1.46
CA ALA A 120 6.45 10.07 0.95
C ALA A 120 7.16 10.02 -0.40
N LEU A 121 6.80 10.93 -1.32
CA LEU A 121 7.44 11.05 -2.63
C LEU A 121 8.90 11.50 -2.51
N SER A 122 9.16 12.48 -1.65
CA SER A 122 10.52 12.99 -1.42
C SER A 122 11.43 11.88 -0.86
N TYR A 123 10.93 11.07 0.07
CA TYR A 123 11.62 9.88 0.57
C TYR A 123 11.88 8.84 -0.54
N ALA A 124 10.85 8.48 -1.31
CA ALA A 124 10.98 7.49 -2.38
C ALA A 124 11.96 7.94 -3.48
N ARG A 125 12.06 9.25 -3.75
CA ARG A 125 13.00 9.83 -4.72
C ARG A 125 14.45 9.86 -4.21
N SER A 126 14.64 10.18 -2.94
CA SER A 126 15.98 10.23 -2.33
C SER A 126 16.55 8.86 -1.99
N SER A 127 15.69 7.83 -1.86
CA SER A 127 16.07 6.46 -1.51
C SER A 127 16.29 5.54 -2.70
N ARG A 128 16.45 6.09 -3.92
CA ARG A 128 16.66 5.31 -5.15
C ARG A 128 18.01 4.62 -5.17
#